data_AF-A0AAU0MYL6-F1
#
_entry.id   AF-A0AAU0MYL6-F1
#
_cell.length_a   1.000
_cell.length_b   1.000
_cell.length_c   1.000
_cell.angle_alpha   90.00
_cell.angle_beta   90.00
_cell.angle_gamma   90.00
#
_symmetry.space_group_name_H-M   'P 1'
#
loop_
_entity.id
_entity.type
_entity.pdbx_description
1 polymer ?
#
loop_
_entity_poly.entity_id
_entity_poly.type
_entity_poly.pdbx_seq_one_letter_code
_entity_poly.pdbx_strand_id
1 'polypeptide(L)'
;MLEVQRIDAIEVGNTLGEGVLWNHKEQSVWWTDIQECKLYRLSWPGRVLEVFNTPERLCAFAFTDRDNCIVAAFETGFALFDYRRGKILWQKTLLEKGSGVRFNDGKIDRQGRFWAGTMAEDGRTEPAGVLYCLEPNGVVSEQVKGVHISNGCCWDVNSSHFYFADSLRRCIYRYKFDARRGDLGQREIFSRTMFGTYPDGATVDSEGYLWSAQWRGARIQRYSPEGKLAGAIPVPVSQPTCVTFGGPNMDLMFVTSARESLNEWNLDREWQAGNLFVFQTPFKGAMGFRFSTTQLLEKIAEPKPA
;
A
#
# COMPACT_ATOMS: atom_id res chain seq x y z
N MET A 1 -3.88 -14.54 20.45
CA MET A 1 -3.37 -14.62 19.06
C MET A 1 -4.39 -15.39 18.24
N LEU A 2 -4.56 -15.07 16.97
CA LEU A 2 -5.41 -15.85 16.07
C LEU A 2 -4.61 -17.05 15.57
N GLU A 3 -5.22 -18.23 15.60
CA GLU A 3 -4.61 -19.44 15.04
C GLU A 3 -4.77 -19.40 13.52
N VAL A 4 -3.67 -19.14 12.83
CA VAL A 4 -3.60 -19.17 11.37
C VAL A 4 -2.36 -19.95 10.95
N GLN A 5 -2.45 -20.65 9.83
CA GLN A 5 -1.35 -21.43 9.31
C GLN A 5 -0.55 -20.60 8.31
N ARG A 6 0.74 -20.39 8.56
CA ARG A 6 1.66 -19.95 7.50
C ARG A 6 1.83 -21.12 6.53
N ILE A 7 1.47 -20.90 5.28
CA ILE A 7 1.53 -21.94 4.23
C ILE A 7 2.70 -21.74 3.27
N ASP A 8 3.31 -20.54 3.27
CA ASP A 8 4.46 -20.26 2.40
C ASP A 8 5.28 -19.05 2.85
N ALA A 9 6.50 -18.96 2.34
CA ALA A 9 7.35 -17.78 2.38
C ALA A 9 8.18 -17.72 1.09
N ILE A 10 8.10 -16.61 0.37
CA ILE A 10 8.85 -16.41 -0.88
C ILE A 10 10.13 -15.65 -0.55
N GLU A 11 11.25 -16.31 -0.80
CA GLU A 11 12.59 -15.78 -0.51
C GLU A 11 13.02 -14.75 -1.55
N VAL A 12 12.66 -13.49 -1.30
CA VAL A 12 13.02 -12.36 -2.16
C VAL A 12 13.91 -11.33 -1.46
N GLY A 13 14.00 -11.38 -0.12
CA GLY A 13 14.92 -10.57 0.65
C GLY A 13 14.83 -9.08 0.38
N ASN A 14 13.62 -8.55 0.19
CA ASN A 14 13.38 -7.16 -0.17
C ASN A 14 14.02 -6.19 0.84
N THR A 15 14.62 -5.12 0.32
CA THR A 15 15.12 -4.03 1.15
C THR A 15 13.93 -3.37 1.85
N LEU A 16 12.91 -2.97 1.09
CA LEU A 16 11.65 -2.44 1.62
C LEU A 16 10.48 -2.95 0.76
N GLY A 17 10.03 -4.19 1.02
CA GLY A 17 8.86 -4.76 0.37
C GLY A 17 7.60 -4.04 0.83
N GLU A 18 6.76 -3.55 -0.08
CA GLU A 18 5.60 -2.69 0.22
C GLU A 18 4.50 -2.81 -0.84
N GLY A 19 3.37 -2.13 -0.62
CA GLY A 19 2.33 -1.94 -1.64
C GLY A 19 1.76 -3.25 -2.17
N VAL A 20 1.49 -4.22 -1.29
CA VAL A 20 1.04 -5.56 -1.70
C VAL A 20 -0.43 -5.57 -2.12
N LEU A 21 -0.72 -6.08 -3.32
CA LEU A 21 -2.05 -6.13 -3.92
C LEU A 21 -2.32 -7.47 -4.59
N TRP A 22 -3.57 -7.93 -4.52
CA TRP A 22 -4.04 -9.12 -5.21
C TRP A 22 -4.74 -8.76 -6.53
N ASN A 23 -4.30 -9.36 -7.64
CA ASN A 23 -4.97 -9.27 -8.94
C ASN A 23 -5.85 -10.50 -9.16
N HIS A 24 -7.15 -10.36 -8.96
CA HIS A 24 -8.11 -11.46 -9.12
C HIS A 24 -8.20 -11.98 -10.57
N LYS A 25 -8.07 -11.12 -11.58
CA LYS A 25 -8.13 -11.53 -13.01
C LYS A 25 -6.99 -12.47 -13.37
N GLU A 26 -5.80 -12.19 -12.84
CA GLU A 26 -4.58 -12.90 -13.16
C GLU A 26 -4.17 -13.95 -12.11
N GLN A 27 -4.93 -14.05 -11.01
CA GLN A 27 -4.60 -14.89 -9.85
C GLN A 27 -3.13 -14.73 -9.42
N SER A 28 -2.74 -13.49 -9.15
CA SER A 28 -1.36 -13.16 -8.76
C SER A 28 -1.31 -12.09 -7.68
N VAL A 29 -0.35 -12.20 -6.79
CA VAL A 29 0.01 -11.15 -5.84
C VAL A 29 1.13 -10.30 -6.42
N TRP A 30 1.00 -8.99 -6.25
CA TRP A 30 1.96 -7.99 -6.70
C TRP A 30 2.42 -7.17 -5.52
N TRP A 31 3.67 -6.73 -5.52
CA TRP A 31 4.22 -5.83 -4.51
C TRP A 31 5.44 -5.13 -5.08
N THR A 32 5.91 -4.08 -4.41
CA THR A 32 7.11 -3.35 -4.82
C THR A 32 8.21 -3.50 -3.78
N ASP A 33 9.46 -3.42 -4.23
CA ASP A 33 10.57 -3.08 -3.35
C ASP A 33 10.94 -1.64 -3.62
N ILE A 34 10.58 -0.76 -2.68
CA ILE A 34 10.67 0.69 -2.86
C ILE A 34 12.13 1.08 -3.12
N GLN A 35 13.05 0.59 -2.29
CA GLN A 35 14.45 1.02 -2.35
C GLN A 35 15.20 0.42 -3.55
N GLU A 36 14.79 -0.77 -4.00
CA GLU A 36 15.45 -1.45 -5.12
C GLU A 36 14.85 -1.10 -6.48
N CYS A 37 13.87 -0.18 -6.56
CA CYS A 37 13.16 0.18 -7.79
C CYS A 37 12.63 -1.04 -8.56
N LYS A 38 11.91 -1.93 -7.85
CA LYS A 38 11.38 -3.17 -8.42
C LYS A 38 9.89 -3.31 -8.17
N LEU A 39 9.21 -3.91 -9.15
CA LEU A 39 7.86 -4.42 -9.06
C LEU A 39 7.90 -5.93 -9.22
N TYR A 40 7.28 -6.64 -8.30
CA TYR A 40 7.19 -8.10 -8.28
C TYR A 40 5.78 -8.54 -8.61
N ARG A 41 5.68 -9.69 -9.27
CA ARG A 41 4.45 -10.43 -9.50
C ARG A 41 4.69 -11.90 -9.23
N LEU A 42 3.87 -12.51 -8.39
CA LEU A 42 3.88 -13.94 -8.14
C LEU A 42 2.54 -14.54 -8.53
N SER A 43 2.53 -15.48 -9.48
CA SER A 43 1.32 -16.24 -9.79
C SER A 43 0.96 -17.19 -8.65
N TRP A 44 -0.33 -17.41 -8.41
CA TRP A 44 -0.79 -18.32 -7.37
C TRP A 44 -1.93 -19.21 -7.89
N PRO A 45 -1.92 -20.53 -7.62
CA PRO A 45 -0.93 -21.27 -6.81
C PRO A 45 0.34 -21.67 -7.58
N GLY A 46 0.50 -21.24 -8.83
CA GLY A 46 1.61 -21.67 -9.71
C GLY A 46 3.01 -21.22 -9.29
N ARG A 47 3.12 -20.20 -8.40
CA ARG A 47 4.37 -19.68 -7.82
C ARG A 47 5.43 -19.25 -8.85
N VAL A 48 4.99 -18.74 -10.00
CA VAL A 48 5.91 -18.16 -10.98
C VAL A 48 6.16 -16.70 -10.59
N LEU A 49 7.40 -16.39 -10.24
CA LEU A 49 7.85 -15.05 -9.87
C LEU A 49 8.39 -14.31 -11.10
N GLU A 50 7.82 -13.14 -11.39
CA GLU A 50 8.32 -12.16 -12.34
C GLU A 50 8.77 -10.90 -11.58
N VAL A 51 9.84 -10.27 -12.06
CA VAL A 51 10.38 -9.02 -11.50
C VAL A 51 10.57 -8.02 -12.64
N PHE A 52 10.12 -6.79 -12.42
CA PHE A 52 10.20 -5.68 -13.36
C PHE A 52 10.97 -4.53 -12.72
N ASN A 53 11.89 -3.92 -13.47
CA ASN A 53 12.56 -2.69 -13.03
C ASN A 53 11.59 -1.51 -13.19
N THR A 54 11.67 -0.56 -12.25
CA THR A 54 10.93 0.69 -12.30
C THR A 54 11.87 1.88 -12.50
N PRO A 55 11.42 2.97 -13.15
CA PRO A 55 12.29 4.11 -13.47
C PRO A 55 12.69 4.94 -12.23
N GLU A 56 11.86 4.89 -11.19
CA GLU A 56 12.05 5.50 -9.88
C GLU A 56 11.60 4.51 -8.80
N ARG A 57 11.84 4.85 -7.54
CA ARG A 57 11.27 4.11 -6.41
C ARG A 57 9.75 4.12 -6.56
N LEU A 58 9.17 2.94 -6.77
CA LEU A 58 7.73 2.75 -6.86
C LEU A 58 7.21 2.62 -5.44
N CYS A 59 6.47 3.61 -4.94
CA CYS A 59 6.06 3.65 -3.55
C CYS A 59 4.68 3.02 -3.34
N ALA A 60 3.77 3.25 -4.29
CA ALA A 60 2.46 2.60 -4.33
C ALA A 60 1.98 2.45 -5.77
N PHE A 61 1.06 1.52 -6.01
CA PHE A 61 0.45 1.33 -7.32
C PHE A 61 -0.98 0.80 -7.21
N ALA A 62 -1.72 0.84 -8.32
CA ALA A 62 -2.96 0.12 -8.48
C ALA A 62 -3.11 -0.39 -9.93
N PHE A 63 -3.89 -1.47 -10.09
CA PHE A 63 -4.16 -2.03 -11.41
C PHE A 63 -5.07 -1.10 -12.21
N THR A 64 -4.82 -0.99 -13.51
CA THR A 64 -5.69 -0.25 -14.42
C THR A 64 -6.64 -1.18 -15.19
N ASP A 65 -7.52 -0.59 -15.98
CA ASP A 65 -8.31 -1.26 -17.01
C ASP A 65 -7.49 -1.67 -18.25
N ARG A 66 -6.22 -1.23 -18.37
CA ARG A 66 -5.32 -1.58 -19.46
C ARG A 66 -4.34 -2.67 -19.07
N ASP A 67 -4.20 -3.66 -19.95
CA ASP A 67 -3.19 -4.69 -19.78
C ASP A 67 -1.78 -4.07 -19.81
N ASN A 68 -0.88 -4.65 -19.01
CA ASN A 68 0.50 -4.19 -18.83
C ASN A 68 0.68 -2.77 -18.27
N CYS A 69 -0.39 -2.13 -17.79
CA CYS A 69 -0.37 -0.77 -17.28
C CYS A 69 -0.83 -0.71 -15.81
N ILE A 70 -0.06 -0.03 -14.98
CA ILE A 70 -0.44 0.34 -13.61
C ILE A 70 -0.53 1.86 -13.49
N VAL A 71 -1.38 2.34 -12.59
CA VAL A 71 -1.23 3.69 -12.04
C VAL A 71 -0.24 3.60 -10.89
N ALA A 72 0.75 4.48 -10.87
CA ALA A 72 1.88 4.45 -9.97
C ALA A 72 2.02 5.77 -9.23
N ALA A 73 2.34 5.69 -7.95
CA ALA A 73 2.94 6.78 -7.18
C ALA A 73 4.42 6.44 -7.05
N PHE A 74 5.22 7.05 -7.92
CA PHE A 74 6.67 7.05 -7.80
C PHE A 74 7.11 8.06 -6.74
N GLU A 75 8.36 7.99 -6.30
CA GLU A 75 8.91 8.91 -5.29
C GLU A 75 8.61 10.39 -5.60
N THR A 76 8.59 10.79 -6.89
CA THR A 76 8.37 12.18 -7.30
C THR A 76 6.92 12.54 -7.65
N GLY A 77 6.04 11.56 -7.90
CA GLY A 77 4.68 11.87 -8.35
C GLY A 77 3.89 10.72 -8.96
N PHE A 78 2.76 11.08 -9.57
CA PHE A 78 1.80 10.14 -10.16
C PHE A 78 2.03 9.93 -11.65
N ALA A 79 1.96 8.68 -12.10
CA ALA A 79 2.08 8.31 -13.50
C ALA A 79 1.21 7.10 -13.88
N LEU A 80 0.94 6.95 -15.17
CA LEU A 80 0.65 5.65 -15.77
C LEU A 80 1.98 5.01 -16.21
N PHE A 81 2.16 3.73 -15.91
CA PHE A 81 3.39 3.00 -16.19
C PHE A 81 3.11 1.69 -16.92
N ASP A 82 3.62 1.58 -18.16
CA ASP A 82 3.70 0.33 -18.91
C ASP A 82 4.93 -0.46 -18.42
N TYR A 83 4.72 -1.37 -17.48
CA TYR A 83 5.79 -2.09 -16.80
C TYR A 83 6.49 -3.14 -17.68
N ARG A 84 5.90 -3.51 -18.83
CA ARG A 84 6.53 -4.42 -19.80
C ARG A 84 7.46 -3.66 -20.74
N ARG A 85 7.09 -2.44 -21.14
CA ARG A 85 7.87 -1.61 -22.07
C ARG A 85 8.75 -0.57 -21.39
N GLY A 86 8.58 -0.37 -20.08
CA GLY A 86 9.27 0.69 -19.34
C GLY A 86 8.81 2.10 -19.71
N LYS A 87 7.62 2.27 -20.32
CA LYS A 87 7.12 3.58 -20.73
C LYS A 87 6.34 4.24 -19.60
N ILE A 88 6.69 5.49 -19.31
CA ILE A 88 6.04 6.30 -18.29
C ILE A 88 5.28 7.46 -18.93
N LEU A 89 4.09 7.70 -18.40
CA LEU A 89 3.27 8.86 -18.72
C LEU A 89 2.91 9.56 -17.41
N TRP A 90 3.67 10.60 -17.10
CA TRP A 90 3.46 11.43 -15.92
C TRP A 90 2.10 12.14 -15.98
N GLN A 91 1.33 12.00 -14.90
CA GLN A 91 0.10 12.77 -14.68
C GLN A 91 0.43 14.05 -13.93
N LYS A 92 1.24 13.92 -12.86
CA LYS A 92 1.69 15.04 -12.06
C LYS A 92 2.96 14.69 -11.30
N THR A 93 4.03 15.41 -11.57
CA THR A 93 5.21 15.46 -10.69
C THR A 93 4.96 16.51 -9.61
N LEU A 94 5.10 16.12 -8.34
CA LEU A 94 4.80 16.95 -7.18
C LEU A 94 6.03 17.26 -6.33
N LEU A 95 7.04 16.41 -6.40
CA LEU A 95 8.25 16.51 -5.61
C LEU A 95 9.47 16.55 -6.54
N GLU A 96 10.47 17.31 -6.13
CA GLU A 96 11.79 17.26 -6.76
C GLU A 96 12.53 16.02 -6.27
N LYS A 97 13.20 15.32 -7.19
CA LYS A 97 14.02 14.16 -6.84
C LYS A 97 15.14 14.57 -5.90
N GLY A 98 15.30 13.86 -4.79
CA GLY A 98 16.30 14.17 -3.77
C GLY A 98 15.92 15.32 -2.82
N SER A 99 14.67 15.79 -2.84
CA SER A 99 14.17 16.84 -1.92
C SER A 99 14.11 16.43 -0.44
N GLY A 100 14.43 15.16 -0.12
CA GLY A 100 14.27 14.58 1.21
C GLY A 100 12.83 14.16 1.54
N VAL A 101 11.90 14.30 0.59
CA VAL A 101 10.51 13.85 0.68
C VAL A 101 10.22 12.93 -0.50
N ARG A 102 9.47 11.85 -0.25
CA ARG A 102 8.97 10.95 -1.30
C ARG A 102 7.54 10.52 -1.02
N PHE A 103 6.86 10.02 -2.04
CA PHE A 103 5.67 9.18 -1.83
C PHE A 103 5.99 7.95 -0.98
N ASN A 104 4.97 7.41 -0.32
CA ASN A 104 5.00 6.19 0.46
C ASN A 104 3.78 5.32 0.09
N ASP A 105 2.95 4.92 1.04
CA ASP A 105 1.76 4.11 0.79
C ASP A 105 0.67 4.84 0.00
N GLY A 106 -0.13 4.05 -0.70
CA GLY A 106 -1.25 4.49 -1.49
C GLY A 106 -2.15 3.35 -1.93
N LYS A 107 -3.41 3.68 -2.15
CA LYS A 107 -4.44 2.73 -2.56
C LYS A 107 -5.53 3.41 -3.38
N ILE A 108 -6.19 2.62 -4.20
CA ILE A 108 -7.37 3.08 -4.93
C ILE A 108 -8.64 2.93 -4.07
N ASP A 109 -9.50 3.93 -4.11
CA ASP A 109 -10.84 3.80 -3.55
C ASP A 109 -11.79 3.07 -4.51
N ARG A 110 -13.03 2.82 -4.04
CA ARG A 110 -14.04 2.10 -4.84
C ARG A 110 -14.61 2.92 -6.01
N GLN A 111 -14.33 4.22 -6.05
CA GLN A 111 -14.74 5.12 -7.14
C GLN A 111 -13.63 5.29 -8.18
N GLY A 112 -12.49 4.64 -7.98
CA GLY A 112 -11.39 4.64 -8.93
C GLY A 112 -10.41 5.80 -8.72
N ARG A 113 -10.46 6.52 -7.60
CA ARG A 113 -9.47 7.55 -7.27
C ARG A 113 -8.25 6.93 -6.62
N PHE A 114 -7.06 7.36 -7.02
CA PHE A 114 -5.82 6.84 -6.48
C PHE A 114 -5.26 7.79 -5.41
N TRP A 115 -5.26 7.32 -4.16
CA TRP A 115 -4.78 8.08 -3.01
C TRP A 115 -3.38 7.61 -2.67
N ALA A 116 -2.44 8.53 -2.52
CA ALA A 116 -1.10 8.21 -2.05
C ALA A 116 -0.54 9.40 -1.26
N GLY A 117 0.16 9.11 -0.18
CA GLY A 117 0.74 10.18 0.64
C GLY A 117 2.25 10.10 0.73
N THR A 118 2.83 11.19 1.21
CA THR A 118 4.27 11.38 1.25
C THR A 118 4.82 11.32 2.66
N MET A 119 6.14 11.18 2.76
CA MET A 119 6.91 11.19 3.99
C MET A 119 8.25 11.89 3.79
N ALA A 120 8.78 12.47 4.86
CA ALA A 120 10.17 12.92 4.88
C ALA A 120 11.09 11.76 5.28
N GLU A 121 12.25 11.69 4.64
CA GLU A 121 13.27 10.66 4.89
C GLU A 121 14.68 11.24 5.08
N ASP A 122 14.80 12.56 5.17
CA ASP A 122 16.06 13.28 5.41
C ASP A 122 16.37 13.53 6.89
N GLY A 123 15.64 12.87 7.79
CA GLY A 123 15.83 12.95 9.23
C GLY A 123 15.23 14.18 9.91
N ARG A 124 14.52 15.05 9.19
CA ARG A 124 13.82 16.20 9.80
C ARG A 124 12.73 15.75 10.78
N THR A 125 12.47 16.57 11.79
CA THR A 125 11.43 16.28 12.80
C THR A 125 10.05 16.77 12.38
N GLU A 126 9.99 17.75 11.49
CA GLU A 126 8.77 18.42 11.08
C GLU A 126 7.94 17.50 10.16
N PRO A 127 6.62 17.42 10.35
CA PRO A 127 5.78 16.58 9.50
C PRO A 127 5.55 17.23 8.13
N ALA A 128 6.43 16.95 7.17
CA ALA A 128 6.37 17.48 5.81
C ALA A 128 5.50 16.65 4.84
N GLY A 129 4.95 15.53 5.30
CA GLY A 129 4.13 14.63 4.50
C GLY A 129 2.73 15.20 4.22
N VAL A 130 2.21 14.83 3.05
CA VAL A 130 0.89 15.21 2.55
C VAL A 130 0.24 13.98 1.90
N LEU A 131 -1.03 13.73 2.22
CA LEU A 131 -1.87 12.79 1.48
C LEU A 131 -2.46 13.49 0.25
N TYR A 132 -2.28 12.89 -0.92
CA TYR A 132 -2.83 13.36 -2.19
C TYR A 132 -3.89 12.39 -2.72
N CYS A 133 -4.79 12.91 -3.54
CA CYS A 133 -5.74 12.14 -4.33
C CYS A 133 -5.62 12.49 -5.82
N LEU A 134 -5.37 11.48 -6.65
CA LEU A 134 -5.42 11.53 -8.11
C LEU A 134 -6.79 11.03 -8.59
N GLU A 135 -7.53 11.92 -9.23
CA GLU A 135 -8.80 11.62 -9.90
C GLU A 135 -8.58 10.86 -11.22
N PRO A 136 -9.55 10.05 -11.69
CA PRO A 136 -9.52 9.41 -13.01
C PRO A 136 -9.34 10.38 -14.19
N ASN A 137 -9.68 11.65 -14.00
CA ASN A 137 -9.49 12.71 -15.01
C ASN A 137 -8.09 13.36 -14.94
N GLY A 138 -7.22 12.93 -14.03
CA GLY A 138 -5.83 13.42 -13.91
C GLY A 138 -5.65 14.60 -12.97
N VAL A 139 -6.72 15.12 -12.38
CA VAL A 139 -6.63 16.18 -11.37
C VAL A 139 -6.05 15.61 -10.09
N VAL A 140 -5.06 16.30 -9.52
CA VAL A 140 -4.44 15.93 -8.23
C VAL A 140 -4.76 16.99 -7.19
N SER A 141 -5.17 16.55 -6.01
CA SER A 141 -5.55 17.41 -4.89
C SER A 141 -4.86 17.00 -3.59
N GLU A 142 -4.57 17.97 -2.73
CA GLU A 142 -4.05 17.75 -1.37
C GLU A 142 -5.22 17.53 -0.40
N GLN A 143 -5.11 16.50 0.44
CA GLN A 143 -6.22 16.02 1.27
C GLN A 143 -5.91 16.13 2.76
N VAL A 144 -4.71 15.71 3.18
CA VAL A 144 -4.27 15.80 4.59
C VAL A 144 -2.83 16.29 4.62
N LYS A 145 -2.56 17.40 5.29
CA LYS A 145 -1.22 17.96 5.47
C LYS A 145 -0.68 17.66 6.87
N GLY A 146 0.62 17.86 7.05
CA GLY A 146 1.26 17.74 8.36
C GLY A 146 1.36 16.29 8.81
N VAL A 147 1.64 15.37 7.89
CA VAL A 147 1.86 13.94 8.14
C VAL A 147 3.35 13.68 8.35
N HIS A 148 3.73 12.79 9.27
CA HIS A 148 5.13 12.34 9.35
C HIS A 148 5.43 11.24 8.33
N ILE A 149 4.73 10.11 8.46
CA ILE A 149 4.85 8.96 7.55
C ILE A 149 3.45 8.50 7.18
N SER A 150 3.08 8.73 5.92
CA SER A 150 1.78 8.34 5.36
C SER A 150 1.69 6.84 5.14
N ASN A 151 0.72 6.19 5.77
CA ASN A 151 0.54 4.74 5.69
C ASN A 151 -0.93 4.30 5.84
N GLY A 152 -1.17 3.00 5.68
CA GLY A 152 -2.41 2.32 6.05
C GLY A 152 -3.66 2.77 5.29
N CYS A 153 -3.50 3.30 4.08
CA CYS A 153 -4.60 3.82 3.27
C CYS A 153 -5.60 2.70 2.90
N CYS A 154 -6.82 2.76 3.44
CA CYS A 154 -7.91 1.84 3.05
C CYS A 154 -9.30 2.38 3.42
N TRP A 155 -10.35 1.73 2.91
CA TRP A 155 -11.74 2.08 3.17
C TRP A 155 -12.46 0.90 3.81
N ASP A 156 -13.43 1.17 4.69
CA ASP A 156 -14.36 0.15 5.18
C ASP A 156 -15.13 -0.50 4.03
N VAL A 157 -15.78 -1.64 4.26
CA VAL A 157 -16.50 -2.39 3.21
C VAL A 157 -17.54 -1.57 2.44
N ASN A 158 -18.16 -0.57 3.09
CA ASN A 158 -19.22 0.25 2.52
C ASN A 158 -18.74 1.58 1.91
N SER A 159 -17.44 1.88 1.92
CA SER A 159 -16.90 3.20 1.54
C SER A 159 -17.54 4.37 2.30
N SER A 160 -17.92 4.14 3.56
CA SER A 160 -18.44 5.16 4.46
C SER A 160 -17.35 5.77 5.34
N HIS A 161 -16.23 5.07 5.47
CA HIS A 161 -15.08 5.49 6.24
C HIS A 161 -13.77 5.28 5.48
N PHE A 162 -12.88 6.25 5.62
CA PHE A 162 -11.50 6.19 5.18
C PHE A 162 -10.59 6.03 6.40
N TYR A 163 -9.65 5.08 6.33
CA TYR A 163 -8.63 4.83 7.33
C TYR A 163 -7.27 5.29 6.82
N PHE A 164 -6.52 5.95 7.70
CA PHE A 164 -5.22 6.50 7.38
C PHE A 164 -4.31 6.46 8.61
N ALA A 165 -3.11 5.92 8.45
CA ALA A 165 -2.12 5.85 9.51
C ALA A 165 -1.08 6.96 9.35
N ASP A 166 -0.73 7.57 10.48
CA ASP A 166 0.54 8.28 10.62
C ASP A 166 1.43 7.44 11.52
N SER A 167 2.46 6.81 10.92
CA SER A 167 3.26 5.81 11.60
C SER A 167 3.96 6.39 12.82
N LEU A 168 4.67 7.52 12.70
CA LEU A 168 5.42 8.10 13.84
C LEU A 168 4.51 8.60 14.97
N ARG A 169 3.27 8.98 14.66
CA ARG A 169 2.26 9.32 15.68
C ARG A 169 1.67 8.10 16.38
N ARG A 170 1.94 6.89 15.88
CA ARG A 170 1.36 5.62 16.35
C ARG A 170 -0.17 5.65 16.33
N CYS A 171 -0.73 6.34 15.33
CA CYS A 171 -2.16 6.57 15.20
C CYS A 171 -2.66 5.98 13.89
N ILE A 172 -3.74 5.23 13.98
CA ILE A 172 -4.64 4.98 12.86
C ILE A 172 -5.82 5.93 13.05
N TYR A 173 -6.05 6.78 12.06
CA TYR A 173 -7.17 7.71 12.01
C TYR A 173 -8.31 7.11 11.19
N ARG A 174 -9.53 7.59 11.46
CA ARG A 174 -10.72 7.36 10.67
C ARG A 174 -11.35 8.69 10.30
N TYR A 175 -11.84 8.77 9.08
CA TYR A 175 -12.60 9.89 8.55
C TYR A 175 -13.93 9.37 8.04
N LYS A 176 -15.02 10.11 8.27
CA LYS A 176 -16.23 9.90 7.47
C LYS A 176 -15.89 10.21 6.01
N PHE A 177 -16.24 9.32 5.10
CA PHE A 177 -15.92 9.44 3.69
C PHE A 177 -17.19 9.63 2.86
N ASP A 178 -17.24 10.70 2.07
CA ASP A 178 -18.26 10.83 1.03
C ASP A 178 -17.75 10.11 -0.22
N ALA A 179 -18.17 8.86 -0.43
CA ALA A 179 -17.76 8.07 -1.58
C ALA A 179 -18.01 8.78 -2.92
N ARG A 180 -19.13 9.50 -3.06
CA ARG A 180 -19.50 10.17 -4.30
C ARG A 180 -18.56 11.33 -4.61
N ARG A 181 -18.24 12.14 -3.60
CA ARG A 181 -17.44 13.37 -3.77
C ARG A 181 -15.95 13.17 -3.58
N GLY A 182 -15.56 12.20 -2.77
CA GLY A 182 -14.16 11.96 -2.35
C GLY A 182 -13.73 12.80 -1.17
N ASP A 183 -14.67 13.42 -0.48
CA ASP A 183 -14.37 14.36 0.58
C ASP A 183 -14.16 13.62 1.91
N LEU A 184 -13.12 14.04 2.63
CA LEU A 184 -12.86 13.61 4.00
C LEU A 184 -13.60 14.51 4.99
N GLY A 185 -14.40 13.90 5.86
CA GLY A 185 -15.03 14.56 7.00
C GLY A 185 -14.06 14.82 8.16
N GLN A 186 -14.60 14.98 9.36
CA GLN A 186 -13.78 15.19 10.55
C GLN A 186 -12.90 13.97 10.86
N ARG A 187 -11.63 14.25 11.21
CA ARG A 187 -10.65 13.25 11.63
C ARG A 187 -10.93 12.79 13.06
N GLU A 188 -10.98 11.48 13.25
CA GLU A 188 -11.06 10.82 14.55
C GLU A 188 -9.87 9.88 14.75
N ILE A 189 -9.46 9.66 16.01
CA ILE A 189 -8.54 8.56 16.33
C ILE A 189 -9.37 7.28 16.32
N PHE A 190 -9.02 6.37 15.42
CA PHE A 190 -9.61 5.04 15.37
C PHE A 190 -8.91 4.10 16.35
N SER A 191 -7.58 4.06 16.30
CA SER A 191 -6.79 3.26 17.22
C SER A 191 -5.36 3.79 17.37
N ARG A 192 -4.66 3.31 18.40
CA ARG A 192 -3.24 3.59 18.64
C ARG A 192 -2.48 2.29 18.79
N THR A 193 -1.27 2.24 18.22
CA THR A 193 -0.40 1.08 18.35
C THR A 193 0.33 1.08 19.69
N MET A 194 0.83 -0.08 20.10
CA MET A 194 1.66 -0.21 21.31
C MET A 194 2.94 0.63 21.19
N PHE A 195 3.55 0.96 22.32
CA PHE A 195 4.80 1.69 22.33
C PHE A 195 5.91 0.89 21.63
N GLY A 196 6.72 1.55 20.81
CA GLY A 196 7.77 0.90 20.00
C GLY A 196 7.26 0.15 18.76
N THR A 197 5.96 0.16 18.50
CA THR A 197 5.33 -0.43 17.31
C THR A 197 4.63 0.65 16.49
N TYR A 198 4.72 0.58 15.16
CA TYR A 198 4.22 1.63 14.28
C TYR A 198 3.23 1.02 13.27
N PRO A 199 2.06 1.66 13.06
CA PRO A 199 1.11 1.18 12.06
C PRO A 199 1.68 1.45 10.66
N ASP A 200 1.61 0.44 9.81
CA ASP A 200 2.13 0.49 8.44
C ASP A 200 0.98 0.23 7.44
N GLY A 201 1.24 -0.43 6.32
CA GLY A 201 0.21 -0.85 5.36
C GLY A 201 -0.96 -1.62 5.99
N ALA A 202 -2.17 -1.38 5.49
CA ALA A 202 -3.40 -1.93 6.06
C ALA A 202 -4.42 -2.33 4.99
N THR A 203 -5.36 -3.21 5.33
CA THR A 203 -6.50 -3.60 4.51
C THR A 203 -7.73 -3.88 5.38
N VAL A 204 -8.88 -4.18 4.76
CA VAL A 204 -10.09 -4.61 5.48
C VAL A 204 -10.54 -6.00 5.02
N ASP A 205 -11.08 -6.79 5.94
CA ASP A 205 -11.77 -8.03 5.60
C ASP A 205 -13.24 -7.78 5.21
N SER A 206 -13.91 -8.81 4.71
CA SER A 206 -15.31 -8.76 4.28
C SER A 206 -16.30 -8.54 5.44
N GLU A 207 -15.86 -8.71 6.69
CA GLU A 207 -16.64 -8.44 7.90
C GLU A 207 -16.44 -7.00 8.40
N GLY A 208 -15.59 -6.21 7.73
CA GLY A 208 -15.34 -4.80 8.07
C GLY A 208 -14.26 -4.58 9.13
N TYR A 209 -13.50 -5.61 9.51
CA TYR A 209 -12.36 -5.44 10.41
C TYR A 209 -11.15 -4.93 9.65
N LEU A 210 -10.41 -4.02 10.27
CA LEU A 210 -9.16 -3.49 9.73
C LEU A 210 -7.99 -4.38 10.15
N TRP A 211 -7.14 -4.71 9.20
CA TRP A 211 -5.91 -5.47 9.38
C TRP A 211 -4.73 -4.56 9.03
N SER A 212 -3.83 -4.34 9.98
CA SER A 212 -2.67 -3.45 9.80
C SER A 212 -1.39 -4.19 10.11
N ALA A 213 -0.42 -4.11 9.20
CA ALA A 213 0.95 -4.47 9.49
C ALA A 213 1.51 -3.54 10.56
N GLN A 214 2.31 -4.11 11.46
CA GLN A 214 2.83 -3.42 12.64
C GLN A 214 4.35 -3.47 12.59
N TRP A 215 4.96 -2.44 12.01
CA TRP A 215 6.41 -2.28 11.97
C TRP A 215 6.99 -2.28 13.39
N ARG A 216 8.05 -3.08 13.61
CA ARG A 216 8.64 -3.43 14.93
C ARG A 216 7.69 -4.17 15.88
N GLY A 217 6.54 -4.64 15.39
CA GLY A 217 5.52 -5.34 16.17
C GLY A 217 5.44 -6.83 15.92
N ALA A 218 6.15 -7.34 14.90
CA ALA A 218 6.17 -8.74 14.47
C ALA A 218 4.77 -9.38 14.31
N ARG A 219 3.80 -8.60 13.82
CA ARG A 219 2.42 -9.05 13.67
C ARG A 219 1.63 -8.27 12.63
N ILE A 220 0.56 -8.89 12.16
CA ILE A 220 -0.59 -8.20 11.57
C ILE A 220 -1.66 -8.07 12.66
N GLN A 221 -2.07 -6.85 12.97
CA GLN A 221 -3.07 -6.55 13.99
C GLN A 221 -4.45 -6.42 13.37
N ARG A 222 -5.44 -7.13 13.92
CA ARG A 222 -6.86 -6.99 13.59
C ARG A 222 -7.53 -6.01 14.57
N TYR A 223 -8.34 -5.10 14.03
CA TYR A 223 -9.14 -4.13 14.78
C TYR A 223 -10.62 -4.27 14.38
N SER A 224 -11.53 -4.20 15.37
CA SER A 224 -12.97 -4.14 15.11
C SER A 224 -13.36 -2.84 14.41
N PRO A 225 -14.56 -2.74 13.80
CA PRO A 225 -15.06 -1.50 13.22
C PRO A 225 -15.12 -0.30 14.18
N GLU A 226 -15.05 -0.54 15.49
CA GLU A 226 -14.98 0.46 16.56
C GLU A 226 -13.54 0.79 16.99
N GLY A 227 -12.52 0.20 16.36
CA GLY A 227 -11.10 0.48 16.64
C GLY A 227 -10.50 -0.32 17.79
N LYS A 228 -11.23 -1.32 18.31
CA LYS A 228 -10.77 -2.19 19.42
C LYS A 228 -9.93 -3.34 18.89
N LEU A 229 -8.95 -3.79 19.67
CA LEU A 229 -8.13 -4.96 19.32
C LEU A 229 -9.02 -6.22 19.23
N ALA A 230 -9.02 -6.88 18.08
CA ALA A 230 -9.86 -8.06 17.82
C ALA A 230 -9.06 -9.36 17.62
N GLY A 231 -7.73 -9.28 17.63
CA GLY A 231 -6.83 -10.41 17.41
C GLY A 231 -5.60 -10.00 16.63
N ALA A 232 -4.63 -10.89 16.51
CA ALA A 232 -3.43 -10.64 15.73
C ALA A 232 -2.84 -11.95 15.19
N ILE A 233 -2.16 -11.86 14.05
CA ILE A 233 -1.41 -12.94 13.41
C ILE A 233 0.08 -12.64 13.61
N PRO A 234 0.87 -13.55 14.21
CA PRO A 234 2.30 -13.34 14.36
C PRO A 234 3.00 -13.49 12.99
N VAL A 235 4.02 -12.67 12.76
CA VAL A 235 4.88 -12.73 11.58
C VAL A 235 6.31 -12.96 12.06
N PRO A 236 7.10 -13.84 11.44
CA PRO A 236 8.41 -14.28 11.98
C PRO A 236 9.54 -13.25 11.80
N VAL A 237 9.20 -11.97 11.58
CA VAL A 237 10.15 -10.87 11.38
C VAL A 237 9.61 -9.62 12.06
N SER A 238 10.49 -8.74 12.53
CA SER A 238 10.10 -7.55 13.28
C SER A 238 9.45 -6.47 12.41
N GLN A 239 9.75 -6.43 11.11
CA GLN A 239 9.34 -5.36 10.19
C GLN A 239 8.37 -5.88 9.10
N PRO A 240 7.16 -6.36 9.44
CA PRO A 240 6.10 -6.50 8.45
C PRO A 240 5.62 -5.11 8.03
N THR A 241 5.43 -4.91 6.73
CA THR A 241 5.22 -3.58 6.12
C THR A 241 3.81 -3.40 5.59
N CYS A 242 3.28 -4.38 4.87
CA CYS A 242 1.96 -4.27 4.25
C CYS A 242 1.25 -5.62 4.22
N VAL A 243 -0.07 -5.58 4.02
CA VAL A 243 -0.94 -6.75 4.04
C VAL A 243 -2.07 -6.64 3.03
N THR A 244 -2.37 -7.74 2.35
CA THR A 244 -3.56 -7.86 1.50
C THR A 244 -4.15 -9.27 1.56
N PHE A 245 -5.43 -9.37 1.25
CA PHE A 245 -6.11 -10.65 1.07
C PHE A 245 -6.13 -11.03 -0.41
N GLY A 246 -6.10 -12.33 -0.71
CA GLY A 246 -6.14 -12.85 -2.06
C GLY A 246 -6.35 -14.36 -2.11
N GLY A 247 -5.87 -14.97 -3.20
CA GLY A 247 -6.17 -16.36 -3.53
C GLY A 247 -7.55 -16.55 -4.18
N PRO A 248 -7.82 -17.73 -4.75
CA PRO A 248 -9.08 -18.01 -5.43
C PRO A 248 -10.33 -17.80 -4.55
N ASN A 249 -10.20 -18.08 -3.24
CA ASN A 249 -11.28 -17.99 -2.27
C ASN A 249 -11.26 -16.70 -1.43
N MET A 250 -10.31 -15.79 -1.71
CA MET A 250 -10.04 -14.57 -0.93
C MET A 250 -9.67 -14.82 0.54
N ASP A 251 -9.21 -16.02 0.89
CA ASP A 251 -8.91 -16.46 2.26
C ASP A 251 -7.40 -16.60 2.55
N LEU A 252 -6.56 -16.21 1.59
CA LEU A 252 -5.12 -16.09 1.78
C LEU A 252 -4.75 -14.68 2.18
N MET A 253 -3.84 -14.55 3.14
CA MET A 253 -3.24 -13.28 3.53
C MET A 253 -1.79 -13.25 3.08
N PHE A 254 -1.45 -12.25 2.26
CA PHE A 254 -0.10 -11.97 1.81
C PHE A 254 0.47 -10.81 2.62
N VAL A 255 1.68 -10.98 3.14
CA VAL A 255 2.34 -10.01 4.01
C VAL A 255 3.75 -9.73 3.48
N THR A 256 4.04 -8.48 3.14
CA THR A 256 5.41 -8.04 2.81
C THR A 256 6.17 -7.70 4.09
N SER A 257 7.49 -7.70 3.98
CA SER A 257 8.38 -7.27 5.06
C SER A 257 9.62 -6.57 4.52
N ALA A 258 10.45 -6.04 5.41
CA ALA A 258 11.62 -5.24 5.05
C ALA A 258 12.89 -5.65 5.81
N ARG A 259 14.02 -5.46 5.15
CA ARG A 259 15.38 -5.53 5.73
C ARG A 259 15.93 -4.16 6.10
N GLU A 260 15.29 -3.09 5.62
CA GLU A 260 15.72 -1.71 5.82
C GLU A 260 16.06 -1.42 7.29
N SER A 261 17.21 -0.80 7.51
CA SER A 261 17.74 -0.43 8.83
C SER A 261 18.05 -1.59 9.79
N LEU A 262 17.97 -2.85 9.37
CA LEU A 262 18.49 -3.98 10.15
C LEU A 262 20.02 -4.06 9.99
N ASN A 263 20.73 -4.15 11.11
CA ASN A 263 22.17 -4.44 11.09
C ASN A 263 22.42 -5.95 10.85
N GLU A 264 23.67 -6.34 10.63
CA GLU A 264 24.06 -7.73 10.35
C GLU A 264 23.56 -8.70 11.42
N TRP A 265 23.70 -8.35 12.71
CA TRP A 265 23.23 -9.19 13.81
C TRP A 265 21.71 -9.41 13.79
N ASN A 266 20.92 -8.38 13.46
CA ASN A 266 19.47 -8.52 13.30
C ASN A 266 19.15 -9.37 12.07
N LEU A 267 19.85 -9.17 10.94
CA LEU A 267 19.63 -9.91 9.71
C LEU A 267 19.90 -11.41 9.87
N ASP A 268 20.92 -11.78 10.65
CA ASP A 268 21.20 -13.19 10.96
C ASP A 268 20.08 -13.84 11.78
N ARG A 269 19.50 -13.09 12.72
CA ARG A 269 18.40 -13.58 13.59
C ARG A 269 17.06 -13.60 12.86
N GLU A 270 16.82 -12.60 12.02
CA GLU A 270 15.62 -12.44 11.21
C GLU A 270 15.94 -12.77 9.76
N TRP A 271 16.51 -13.94 9.51
CA TRP A 271 16.96 -14.38 8.18
C TRP A 271 15.86 -14.39 7.11
N GLN A 272 14.59 -14.36 7.51
CA GLN A 272 13.43 -14.24 6.63
C GLN A 272 12.97 -12.79 6.38
N ALA A 273 13.66 -11.78 6.95
CA ALA A 273 13.32 -10.37 6.75
C ALA A 273 13.42 -9.99 5.27
N GLY A 274 12.45 -9.22 4.78
CA GLY A 274 12.32 -8.87 3.38
C GLY A 274 11.54 -9.88 2.54
N ASN A 275 11.13 -11.03 3.09
CA ASN A 275 10.34 -12.00 2.35
C ASN A 275 8.85 -11.63 2.30
N LEU A 276 8.16 -12.22 1.32
CA LEU A 276 6.70 -12.26 1.27
C LEU A 276 6.20 -13.51 2.02
N PHE A 277 5.33 -13.33 3.02
CA PHE A 277 4.72 -14.43 3.76
C PHE A 277 3.29 -14.67 3.28
N VAL A 278 2.88 -15.95 3.26
CA VAL A 278 1.51 -16.34 2.90
C VAL A 278 0.88 -17.14 4.04
N PHE A 279 -0.28 -16.70 4.49
CA PHE A 279 -1.06 -17.35 5.54
C PHE A 279 -2.41 -17.82 4.98
N GLN A 280 -2.80 -19.05 5.31
CA GLN A 280 -4.20 -19.47 5.19
C GLN A 280 -4.96 -18.94 6.39
N THR A 281 -6.06 -18.24 6.14
CA THR A 281 -6.88 -17.64 7.20
C THR A 281 -8.33 -18.12 7.10
N PRO A 282 -9.08 -18.12 8.21
CA PRO A 282 -10.53 -18.33 8.18
C PRO A 282 -11.31 -17.06 7.77
N PHE A 283 -10.61 -15.94 7.56
CA PHE A 283 -11.20 -14.65 7.19
C PHE A 283 -11.12 -14.45 5.67
N LYS A 284 -11.99 -13.62 5.12
CA LYS A 284 -11.99 -13.32 3.69
C LYS A 284 -11.75 -11.85 3.42
N GLY A 285 -10.97 -11.56 2.38
CA GLY A 285 -10.82 -10.20 1.88
C GLY A 285 -12.07 -9.66 1.22
N ALA A 286 -12.24 -8.34 1.26
CA ALA A 286 -13.10 -7.66 0.29
C ALA A 286 -12.43 -7.63 -1.09
N MET A 287 -13.22 -7.71 -2.17
CA MET A 287 -12.66 -7.58 -3.52
C MET A 287 -12.10 -6.18 -3.77
N GLY A 288 -10.93 -6.12 -4.43
CA GLY A 288 -10.27 -4.87 -4.82
C GLY A 288 -10.87 -4.24 -6.09
N PHE A 289 -10.48 -3.00 -6.36
CA PHE A 289 -10.98 -2.18 -7.48
C PHE A 289 -9.84 -1.80 -8.43
N ARG A 290 -10.19 -1.31 -9.63
CA ARG A 290 -9.25 -0.92 -10.69
C ARG A 290 -9.40 0.55 -11.04
N PHE A 291 -8.30 1.19 -11.42
CA PHE A 291 -8.25 2.57 -11.90
C PHE A 291 -8.66 2.62 -13.37
N SER A 292 -9.59 3.51 -13.74
CA SER A 292 -9.97 3.67 -15.14
C SER A 292 -9.05 4.67 -15.84
N THR A 293 -8.56 4.32 -17.03
CA THR A 293 -7.62 5.16 -17.79
C THR A 293 -8.25 5.92 -18.95
N THR A 294 -9.54 5.70 -19.25
CA THR A 294 -10.24 6.27 -20.41
C THR A 294 -10.04 7.79 -20.53
N GLN A 295 -10.37 8.53 -19.47
CA GLN A 295 -10.32 10.00 -19.47
C GLN A 295 -8.88 10.57 -19.50
N LEU A 296 -7.88 9.82 -19.00
CA LEU A 296 -6.49 10.27 -19.04
C LEU A 296 -5.92 10.23 -20.46
N LEU A 297 -6.35 9.26 -21.26
CA LEU A 297 -5.81 9.02 -22.60
C LEU A 297 -6.48 9.90 -23.66
N GLU A 298 -7.76 10.22 -23.49
CA GLU A 298 -8.47 11.19 -24.35
C GLU A 298 -7.72 12.54 -24.40
N LYS A 299 -7.20 13.01 -23.26
CA LYS A 299 -6.39 14.24 -23.16
C LYS A 299 -5.06 14.20 -23.93
N ILE A 300 -4.56 13.02 -24.25
CA ILE A 300 -3.31 12.84 -25.02
C ILE A 300 -3.62 12.71 -26.51
N ALA A 301 -4.80 12.19 -26.83
CA ALA A 301 -5.27 12.02 -28.20
C ALA A 301 -5.78 13.34 -28.83
N GLU A 302 -6.10 14.36 -28.03
CA GLU A 302 -6.36 15.71 -28.54
C GLU A 302 -5.04 16.35 -29.02
N PRO A 303 -4.85 16.58 -30.34
CA PRO A 303 -3.74 17.39 -30.80
C PRO A 303 -3.90 18.79 -30.23
N LYS A 304 -2.87 19.31 -29.56
CA LYS A 304 -2.83 20.75 -29.23
C LYS A 304 -3.00 21.52 -30.55
N PRO A 305 -4.06 22.34 -30.74
CA PRO A 305 -4.11 23.23 -31.89
C PRO A 305 -2.90 24.18 -31.83
N ALA A 306 -2.29 24.37 -32.99
CA ALA A 306 -1.12 25.23 -33.20
C ALA A 306 -1.42 26.71 -32.93
#